data_AF-A0A2V5KP05-F1
#
_entry.id   AF-A0A2V5KP05-F1
#
_cell.length_a   1.000
_cell.length_b   1.000
_cell.length_c   1.000
_cell.angle_alpha   90.00
_cell.angle_beta   90.00
_cell.angle_gamma   90.00
#
_symmetry.space_group_name_H-M   'P 1'
#
loop_
_entity.id
_entity.type
_entity.pdbx_description
1 polymer ?
#
loop_
_entity_poly.entity_id
_entity_poly.type
_entity_poly.pdbx_seq_one_letter_code
_entity_poly.pdbx_strand_id
1 'polypeptide(L)'
;PSDTVFQARVALQPGDPLPPTEDLVMSRILWLDGLDEHNANTRDRFIYIHGTKHEDKIGIPDSHGCVRMRNTDVAELFTLVDEGTHVIIEE
;
A
#
# COMPACT_ATOMS: atom_id res chain seq x y z
N PRO A 1 -4.62 -5.31 -11.14
CA PRO A 1 -5.87 -6.03 -10.81
C PRO A 1 -6.10 -6.05 -9.30
N SER A 2 -7.30 -6.30 -8.77
CA SER A 2 -7.53 -6.30 -7.30
C SER A 2 -6.89 -7.50 -6.58
N ASP A 3 -6.40 -8.48 -7.32
CA ASP A 3 -5.73 -9.69 -6.85
C ASP A 3 -4.20 -9.65 -7.08
N THR A 4 -3.66 -8.53 -7.59
CA THR A 4 -2.23 -8.39 -7.84
C THR A 4 -1.43 -8.49 -6.55
N VAL A 5 -0.38 -9.32 -6.53
CA VAL A 5 0.60 -9.41 -5.44
C VAL A 5 1.90 -8.76 -5.86
N PHE A 6 2.54 -8.02 -4.95
CA PHE A 6 3.82 -7.37 -5.20
C PHE A 6 4.94 -8.02 -4.40
N GLN A 7 6.05 -8.31 -5.07
CA GLN A 7 7.32 -8.69 -4.45
C GLN A 7 8.36 -7.62 -4.76
N ALA A 8 9.00 -7.06 -3.73
CA ALA A 8 9.94 -5.94 -3.91
C ALA A 8 9.34 -4.78 -4.74
N ARG A 9 8.04 -4.50 -4.56
CA ARG A 9 7.23 -3.49 -5.28
C ARG A 9 7.13 -3.72 -6.79
N VAL A 10 7.43 -4.93 -7.25
CA VAL A 10 7.19 -5.39 -8.62
C VAL A 10 5.98 -6.32 -8.61
N ALA A 11 5.04 -6.08 -9.53
CA ALA A 11 3.85 -6.91 -9.67
C ALA A 11 4.22 -8.31 -10.17
N LEU A 12 3.80 -9.34 -9.44
CA LEU A 12 3.93 -10.73 -9.85
C LEU A 12 2.97 -11.03 -11.01
N GLN A 13 3.40 -11.90 -11.91
CA GLN A 13 2.57 -12.41 -13.00
C GLN A 13 1.71 -13.58 -12.50
N PRO A 14 0.56 -13.84 -13.16
CA PRO A 14 -0.22 -15.04 -12.89
C PRO A 14 0.64 -16.31 -13.04
N GLY A 15 0.71 -17.12 -11.99
CA GLY A 15 1.48 -18.36 -11.96
C GLY A 15 2.87 -18.24 -11.32
N ASP A 16 3.35 -17.03 -11.03
CA ASP A 16 4.57 -16.84 -10.24
C ASP A 16 4.38 -17.39 -8.81
N PRO A 17 5.42 -17.99 -8.21
CA PRO A 17 5.34 -18.43 -6.82
C PRO A 17 5.17 -17.22 -5.90
N LEU A 18 4.31 -17.36 -4.89
CA LEU A 18 4.16 -16.33 -3.88
C LEU A 18 5.44 -16.20 -3.03
N PRO A 19 5.79 -14.98 -2.58
CA PRO A 19 6.92 -14.78 -1.68
C PRO A 19 6.69 -15.54 -0.37
N PRO A 20 7.75 -16.04 0.29
CA PRO A 20 7.64 -16.80 1.55
C PRO A 20 7.40 -15.86 2.75
N THR A 21 6.31 -15.08 2.70
CA THR A 21 5.87 -14.16 3.75
C THR A 21 4.35 -14.15 3.80
N GLU A 22 3.79 -13.97 5.00
CA GLU A 22 2.34 -13.79 5.17
C GLU A 22 1.91 -12.33 4.95
N ASP A 23 2.83 -11.38 5.10
CA ASP A 23 2.55 -9.95 4.93
C ASP A 23 2.70 -9.52 3.46
N LEU A 24 1.72 -9.93 2.65
CA LEU A 24 1.69 -9.62 1.22
C LEU A 24 1.19 -8.20 0.98
N VAL A 25 1.91 -7.48 0.10
CA VAL A 25 1.44 -6.23 -0.50
C VAL A 25 0.55 -6.58 -1.69
N MET A 26 -0.71 -6.15 -1.65
CA MET A 26 -1.74 -6.57 -2.60
C MET A 26 -2.40 -5.38 -3.31
N SER A 27 -3.09 -5.69 -4.41
CA SER A 27 -3.94 -4.81 -5.21
C SER A 27 -3.21 -3.66 -5.91
N ARG A 28 -2.75 -2.67 -5.15
CA ARG A 28 -2.13 -1.43 -5.63
C ARG A 28 -1.10 -0.94 -4.61
N ILE A 29 -0.15 -0.16 -5.10
CA ILE A 29 0.80 0.61 -4.30
C ILE A 29 0.61 2.07 -4.72
N LEU A 30 0.23 2.94 -3.78
CA LEU A 30 0.19 4.39 -3.97
C LEU A 30 1.27 5.01 -3.08
N TRP A 31 2.32 5.53 -3.72
CA TRP A 31 3.47 6.10 -3.03
C TRP A 31 3.12 7.39 -2.29
N LEU A 32 3.72 7.56 -1.12
CA LEU A 32 3.66 8.79 -0.34
C LEU A 32 5.04 9.44 -0.33
N ASP A 33 5.11 10.71 -0.75
CA ASP A 33 6.39 11.40 -0.90
C ASP A 33 6.87 12.07 0.39
N GLY A 34 5.96 12.43 1.30
CA GLY A 34 6.28 13.16 2.53
C GLY A 34 6.62 14.63 2.26
N LEU A 35 5.58 15.47 2.23
CA LEU A 35 5.70 16.87 1.79
C LEU A 35 6.13 17.85 2.90
N ASP A 36 6.17 17.39 4.16
CA ASP A 36 6.56 18.21 5.32
C ASP A 36 7.92 17.78 5.87
N GLU A 37 8.62 18.71 6.53
CA GLU A 37 9.96 18.45 7.09
C GLU A 37 10.02 17.22 8.00
N HIS A 38 9.00 17.00 8.82
CA HIS A 38 8.95 15.90 9.77
C HIS A 38 8.65 14.53 9.12
N ASN A 39 8.13 14.52 7.89
CA ASN A 39 7.78 13.30 7.15
C ASN A 39 8.55 13.16 5.82
N ALA A 40 9.56 14.01 5.57
CA ALA A 40 10.33 14.08 4.33
C ALA A 40 11.04 12.77 3.93
N ASN A 41 11.22 11.82 4.88
CA ASN A 41 11.82 10.51 4.61
C ASN A 41 10.79 9.39 4.33
N THR A 42 9.50 9.72 4.13
CA THR A 42 8.41 8.74 3.95
C THR A 42 8.70 7.79 2.79
N ARG A 43 9.10 8.32 1.63
CA ARG A 43 9.40 7.52 0.44
C ARG A 43 10.63 6.63 0.64
N ASP A 44 11.69 7.15 1.24
CA ASP A 44 12.94 6.41 1.54
C ASP A 44 12.71 5.24 2.49
N ARG A 45 11.73 5.38 3.39
CA ARG A 45 11.28 4.34 4.31
C ARG A 45 10.28 3.37 3.69
N PHE A 46 9.93 3.56 2.43
CA PHE A 46 8.98 2.74 1.69
C PHE A 46 7.58 2.69 2.32
N ILE A 47 7.11 3.85 2.77
CA ILE A 47 5.76 4.02 3.29
C ILE A 47 4.84 4.38 2.12
N TYR A 48 3.77 3.61 1.95
CA TYR A 48 2.77 3.79 0.88
C TYR A 48 1.41 3.25 1.33
N ILE A 49 0.37 3.58 0.56
CA ILE A 49 -0.97 3.00 0.73
C ILE A 49 -1.04 1.72 -0.10
N HIS A 50 -1.51 0.62 0.48
CA HIS A 50 -1.64 -0.65 -0.23
C HIS A 50 -2.76 -1.55 0.30
N GLY A 51 -3.14 -2.54 -0.52
CA GLY A 51 -4.02 -3.64 -0.10
C GLY A 51 -3.26 -4.71 0.66
N THR A 52 -3.97 -5.56 1.40
CA THR A 52 -3.34 -6.59 2.25
C THR A 52 -4.10 -7.91 2.21
N LYS A 53 -3.40 -9.02 2.51
CA LYS A 53 -4.01 -10.33 2.78
C LYS A 53 -4.79 -10.33 4.10
N HIS A 54 -4.45 -9.44 5.03
CA HIS A 54 -5.00 -9.36 6.37
C HIS A 54 -6.11 -8.30 6.47
N GLU A 55 -7.13 -8.37 5.62
CA GLU A 55 -8.25 -7.41 5.65
C GLU A 55 -9.03 -7.43 6.98
N ASP A 56 -8.99 -8.57 7.68
CA ASP A 56 -9.55 -8.77 9.02
C ASP A 56 -8.87 -7.92 10.10
N LYS A 57 -7.65 -7.45 9.83
CA LYS A 57 -6.88 -6.59 10.75
C LYS A 57 -6.99 -5.10 10.44
N ILE A 58 -7.77 -4.71 9.42
CA ILE A 58 -7.98 -3.29 9.12
C ILE A 58 -8.63 -2.60 10.32
N GLY A 59 -8.08 -1.44 10.70
CA GLY A 59 -8.45 -0.71 11.92
C GLY A 59 -7.60 -1.05 13.14
N ILE A 60 -6.62 -1.96 13.01
CA ILE A 60 -5.67 -2.31 14.07
C ILE A 60 -4.25 -1.84 13.68
N PRO A 61 -3.45 -1.30 14.61
CA PRO A 61 -2.05 -0.92 14.34
C PRO A 61 -1.16 -2.16 14.06
N ASP A 62 -1.00 -2.54 12.78
CA ASP A 62 -0.24 -3.75 12.38
C ASP A 62 0.60 -3.57 11.08
N SER A 63 0.80 -2.35 10.61
CA SER A 63 1.37 -2.07 9.27
C SER A 63 2.83 -1.62 9.23
N HIS A 64 3.48 -1.48 10.39
CA HIS A 64 4.88 -1.01 10.52
C HIS A 64 5.18 0.33 9.82
N GLY A 65 4.15 1.15 9.54
CA GLY A 65 4.25 2.48 8.96
C GLY A 65 3.43 2.69 7.69
N CYS A 66 3.19 1.66 6.89
CA CYS A 66 2.33 1.77 5.71
C CYS A 66 0.86 2.00 6.08
N VAL A 67 0.06 2.48 5.13
CA VAL A 67 -1.41 2.55 5.30
C VAL A 67 -2.03 1.35 4.60
N ARG A 68 -2.54 0.39 5.37
CA ARG A 68 -3.27 -0.76 4.84
C ARG A 68 -4.73 -0.40 4.61
N MET A 69 -5.24 -0.75 3.45
CA MET A 69 -6.66 -0.66 3.09
C MET A 69 -7.17 -2.05 2.69
N ARG A 70 -8.50 -2.22 2.62
CA ARG A 70 -9.06 -3.36 1.92
C ARG A 70 -8.67 -3.30 0.44
N ASN A 71 -8.54 -4.46 -0.18
CA ASN A 71 -8.14 -4.63 -1.57
C ASN A 71 -9.11 -3.94 -2.54
N THR A 72 -10.41 -4.01 -2.25
CA THR A 72 -11.43 -3.29 -3.02
C THR A 72 -11.26 -1.78 -2.89
N ASP A 73 -11.05 -1.30 -1.67
CA ASP A 73 -11.04 0.12 -1.34
C ASP A 73 -9.79 0.81 -1.93
N VAL A 74 -8.61 0.16 -1.87
CA VAL A 74 -7.40 0.71 -2.51
C VAL A 74 -7.46 0.63 -4.03
N ALA A 75 -8.12 -0.39 -4.59
CA ALA A 75 -8.30 -0.51 -6.02
C ALA A 75 -9.24 0.58 -6.55
N GLU A 76 -10.30 0.89 -5.79
CA GLU A 76 -11.20 2.03 -6.06
C GLU A 76 -10.45 3.35 -5.94
N LEU A 77 -9.74 3.59 -4.82
CA LEU A 77 -8.95 4.80 -4.59
C LEU A 77 -7.99 5.07 -5.76
N PHE A 78 -7.28 4.04 -6.23
CA PHE A 78 -6.38 4.13 -7.38
C PHE A 78 -7.06 4.64 -8.66
N THR A 79 -8.36 4.38 -8.85
CA THR A 79 -9.11 4.89 -10.01
C THR A 79 -9.66 6.31 -9.83
N LEU A 80 -9.69 6.80 -8.58
CA LEU A 80 -10.27 8.09 -8.22
C LEU A 80 -9.25 9.22 -8.10
N VAL A 81 -7.97 8.91 -7.97
CA VAL A 81 -6.91 9.89 -7.72
C VAL A 81 -5.82 9.84 -8.77
N ASP A 82 -5.26 11.01 -9.08
CA ASP A 82 -4.10 11.16 -9.95
C ASP A 82 -2.80 11.26 -9.11
N GLU A 83 -1.66 11.02 -9.76
CA GLU A 83 -0.36 11.31 -9.15
C GLU A 83 -0.27 12.80 -8.75
N GLY A 84 0.27 13.06 -7.56
CA GLY A 84 0.32 14.40 -6.97
C GLY A 84 -0.93 14.79 -6.16
N THR A 85 -1.95 13.94 -6.09
CA THR A 85 -3.08 14.15 -5.18
C THR A 85 -2.59 14.22 -3.73
N HIS A 86 -2.91 15.31 -3.04
CA HIS A 86 -2.51 15.49 -1.65
C HIS A 86 -3.26 14.55 -0.71
N VAL A 87 -2.52 13.98 0.25
CA VAL A 87 -3.06 13.14 1.32
C VAL A 87 -2.71 13.81 2.65
N ILE A 88 -3.71 14.03 3.49
CA ILE A 88 -3.54 14.50 4.86
C ILE A 88 -3.66 13.28 5.78
N ILE A 89 -2.68 13.07 6.66
CA ILE A 89 -2.67 12.02 7.66
C ILE A 89 -2.65 12.70 9.03
N GLU A 90 -3.70 12.48 9.82
CA GLU A 90 -3.91 13.07 11.15
C GLU A 90 -4.41 11.99 12.13
N GLU A 91 -4.35 12.30 13.44
CA GLU A 91 -4.82 11.42 14.53
C GLU A 91 -6.35 11.45 14.72
#